data_AF-A0A8I1E651-F1
#
_entry.id   AF-A0A8I1E651-F1
#
_cell.length_a   1.000
_cell.length_b   1.000
_cell.length_c   1.000
_cell.angle_alpha   90.00
_cell.angle_beta   90.00
_cell.angle_gamma   90.00
#
_symmetry.space_group_name_H-M   'P 1'
#
loop_
_entity.id
_entity.type
_entity.pdbx_description
1 polymer ?
#
loop_
_entity_poly.entity_id
_entity_poly.type
_entity_poly.pdbx_seq_one_letter_code
_entity_poly.pdbx_strand_id
1 'polypeptide(L)'
;MDQPELQIKSGKKRWALKHFRPGASFAPLQQVDRMHGVPRQPGGMTGNVLGSFMGKGLFRRKVDTLLGIDINDTAIRLVELGRSPAGFSVKGYVTQGLPAGAVIDGAFLDLDGIGQALHTALLKLQTRVRRAAVAVSGPSVITRLIELEAGLTDEAMLAMVEREAEQYIPYPLDDMAIDFLVQGRSVQKAERVEVLLAACLKEHVEAREAVLTMAGLIPAVVDVEAFALARASSQDFASFTPCNRVDGAQWAVDGQGMGVACGLALRSFA
;
A
#
# COMPACT_ATOMS: atom_id res chain seq x y z
N MET A 1 12.68 24.98 16.90
CA MET A 1 12.18 23.70 17.44
C MET A 1 11.91 22.83 16.23
N ASP A 2 12.96 22.17 15.74
CA ASP A 2 12.89 21.35 14.53
C ASP A 2 12.29 20.00 14.91
N GLN A 3 11.15 19.66 14.32
CA GLN A 3 10.67 18.28 14.31
C GLN A 3 11.57 17.49 13.36
N PRO A 4 12.14 16.35 13.78
CA PRO A 4 12.93 15.53 12.87
C PRO A 4 12.01 14.97 11.77
N GLU A 5 12.32 15.30 10.52
CA GLU A 5 11.69 14.70 9.34
C GLU A 5 11.82 13.17 9.40
N LEU A 6 10.68 12.48 9.56
CA LEU A 6 10.57 11.03 9.42
C LEU A 6 10.89 10.64 7.96
N GLN A 7 12.17 10.44 7.65
CA GLN A 7 12.58 9.84 6.38
C GLN A 7 12.27 8.35 6.38
N ILE A 8 11.11 8.00 5.85
CA ILE A 8 10.71 6.60 5.60
C ILE A 8 11.59 6.05 4.46
N LYS A 9 12.73 5.44 4.80
CA LYS A 9 13.56 4.71 3.83
C LYS A 9 12.90 3.36 3.52
N SER A 10 12.27 3.28 2.35
CA SER A 10 11.72 2.03 1.80
C SER A 10 12.84 1.01 1.60
N GLY A 11 12.88 0.00 2.46
CA GLY A 11 13.78 -1.16 2.37
C GLY A 11 12.98 -2.44 2.62
N LYS A 12 12.71 -3.17 1.52
CA LYS A 12 12.29 -4.59 1.48
C LYS A 12 11.54 -5.13 2.73
N LYS A 13 10.25 -4.85 2.85
CA LYS A 13 9.15 -5.79 3.16
C LYS A 13 7.87 -4.97 3.32
N ARG A 14 6.77 -5.52 2.79
CA ARG A 14 5.51 -4.82 2.59
C ARG A 14 4.87 -4.54 3.95
N TRP A 15 4.79 -3.27 4.33
CA TRP A 15 3.85 -2.86 5.35
C TRP A 15 2.43 -3.16 4.87
N ALA A 16 1.77 -3.98 5.65
CA ALA A 16 0.34 -4.16 5.77
C ALA A 16 0.19 -4.71 7.18
N LEU A 17 -0.84 -4.30 7.93
CA LEU A 17 -1.25 -4.92 9.21
C LEU A 17 -1.73 -6.38 9.00
N LYS A 18 -0.93 -7.18 8.30
CA LYS A 18 -1.07 -8.59 8.00
C LYS A 18 0.27 -9.27 8.26
N HIS A 19 0.45 -9.71 9.50
CA HIS A 19 1.09 -10.98 9.77
C HIS A 19 0.07 -11.91 10.46
N PHE A 20 -0.76 -12.58 9.67
CA PHE A 20 -1.38 -13.84 10.07
C PHE A 20 -1.61 -14.74 8.85
N ARG A 21 -0.84 -15.83 8.75
CA ARG A 21 -1.28 -17.13 8.22
C ARG A 21 -0.43 -18.26 8.81
N PRO A 22 -0.99 -19.12 9.67
CA PRO A 22 -0.43 -20.45 9.90
C PRO A 22 -0.70 -21.32 8.65
N GLY A 23 0.34 -21.96 8.10
CA GLY A 23 0.16 -23.21 7.33
C GLY A 23 0.00 -23.17 5.80
N ALA A 24 0.31 -22.08 5.09
CA ALA A 24 0.33 -22.11 3.62
C ALA A 24 1.75 -22.36 3.06
N SER A 25 2.07 -23.63 2.80
CA SER A 25 3.23 -24.02 2.00
C SER A 25 3.03 -23.57 0.55
N PHE A 26 3.94 -22.76 0.02
CA PHE A 26 4.05 -22.53 -1.42
C PHE A 26 5.37 -23.11 -1.91
N ALA A 27 5.26 -24.07 -2.82
CA ALA A 27 6.37 -24.75 -3.47
C ALA A 27 7.21 -23.76 -4.31
N PRO A 28 8.54 -23.95 -4.39
CA PRO A 28 9.37 -23.17 -5.28
C PRO A 28 9.08 -23.57 -6.74
N LEU A 29 8.81 -22.59 -7.59
CA LEU A 29 8.75 -22.80 -9.03
C LEU A 29 10.15 -23.17 -9.54
N GLN A 30 10.32 -24.46 -9.82
CA GLN A 30 11.49 -25.02 -10.47
C GLN A 30 11.61 -24.50 -11.92
N GLN A 31 12.86 -24.21 -12.24
CA GLN A 31 13.44 -23.95 -13.53
C GLN A 31 13.09 -25.07 -14.52
N VAL A 32 12.34 -24.74 -15.58
CA VAL A 32 12.05 -25.69 -16.66
C VAL A 32 13.24 -25.74 -17.61
N ASP A 33 13.56 -26.98 -17.96
CA ASP A 33 14.75 -27.48 -18.62
C ASP A 33 15.10 -26.89 -19.99
N ARG A 34 16.41 -26.97 -20.24
CA ARG A 34 17.03 -26.93 -21.57
C ARG A 34 16.58 -28.15 -22.38
N MET A 35 16.03 -27.93 -23.57
CA MET A 35 16.09 -28.93 -24.65
C MET A 35 17.17 -28.54 -25.66
N HIS A 36 18.20 -29.37 -25.74
CA HIS A 36 19.17 -29.44 -26.84
C HIS A 36 18.61 -30.29 -28.00
N GLY A 37 18.95 -29.93 -29.24
CA GLY A 37 19.08 -30.90 -30.35
C GLY A 37 18.42 -30.57 -31.70
N VAL A 38 19.02 -29.66 -32.49
CA VAL A 38 19.63 -29.83 -33.85
C VAL A 38 19.07 -30.96 -34.77
N PRO A 39 18.96 -30.87 -36.13
CA PRO A 39 19.81 -30.09 -37.09
C PRO A 39 19.12 -29.44 -38.33
N ARG A 40 19.86 -28.56 -39.04
CA ARG A 40 20.43 -28.79 -40.40
C ARG A 40 20.93 -27.48 -41.05
N GLN A 41 22.20 -27.45 -41.41
CA GLN A 41 22.83 -26.60 -42.45
C GLN A 41 22.63 -27.26 -43.85
N PRO A 42 23.07 -26.72 -45.02
CA PRO A 42 23.98 -25.57 -45.27
C PRO A 42 23.56 -24.64 -46.44
N GLY A 43 24.32 -23.57 -46.67
CA GLY A 43 24.32 -22.85 -47.96
C GLY A 43 24.65 -21.38 -47.81
N GLY A 44 25.80 -20.94 -48.33
CA GLY A 44 26.36 -19.62 -48.08
C GLY A 44 26.13 -18.57 -49.19
N MET A 45 26.95 -17.52 -49.05
CA MET A 45 27.30 -16.44 -49.98
C MET A 45 26.36 -15.22 -50.12
N THR A 46 26.92 -14.11 -49.61
CA THR A 46 27.04 -12.76 -50.24
C THR A 46 25.78 -11.96 -50.58
N GLY A 47 25.68 -10.76 -49.99
CA GLY A 47 24.87 -9.67 -50.55
C GLY A 47 24.46 -8.61 -49.53
N ASN A 48 25.11 -7.45 -49.57
CA ASN A 48 24.72 -6.21 -48.88
C ASN A 48 23.26 -5.83 -49.16
N VAL A 49 22.45 -5.51 -48.14
CA VAL A 49 21.40 -4.47 -48.25
C VAL A 49 21.06 -3.88 -46.87
N LEU A 50 21.06 -2.53 -46.80
CA LEU A 50 20.51 -1.58 -45.82
C LEU A 50 19.99 -2.14 -44.48
N GLY A 51 20.67 -1.74 -43.39
CA GLY A 51 20.17 -1.89 -42.03
C GLY A 51 18.89 -1.09 -41.77
N SER A 52 17.76 -1.80 -41.73
CA SER A 52 16.55 -1.36 -41.04
C SER A 52 16.70 -1.73 -39.55
N PHE A 53 16.95 -0.73 -38.70
CA PHE A 53 16.95 -0.92 -37.25
C PHE A 53 15.51 -0.97 -36.75
N MET A 54 14.94 -2.17 -36.81
CA MET A 54 13.68 -2.51 -36.16
C MET A 54 13.92 -2.51 -34.64
N GLY A 55 13.59 -1.38 -34.01
CA GLY A 55 13.72 -1.16 -32.57
C GLY A 55 12.93 -2.21 -31.80
N LYS A 56 13.66 -3.07 -31.08
CA LYS A 56 13.13 -4.08 -30.16
C LYS A 56 12.25 -3.39 -29.13
N GLY A 57 10.97 -3.75 -29.09
CA GLY A 57 10.01 -3.30 -28.08
C GLY A 57 10.54 -3.59 -26.68
N LEU A 58 10.82 -2.51 -25.94
CA LEU A 58 11.20 -2.55 -24.55
C LEU A 58 9.96 -2.94 -23.74
N PHE A 59 9.84 -4.21 -23.37
CA PHE A 59 8.79 -4.70 -22.48
C PHE A 59 8.92 -4.00 -21.12
N ARG A 60 8.14 -2.92 -20.94
CA ARG A 60 8.03 -2.19 -19.67
C ARG A 60 7.30 -3.09 -18.68
N ARG A 61 8.00 -3.55 -17.64
CA ARG A 61 7.42 -4.31 -16.52
C ARG A 61 6.21 -3.54 -15.99
N LYS A 62 5.03 -4.15 -16.07
CA LYS A 62 3.77 -3.56 -15.59
C LYS A 62 3.87 -3.39 -14.08
N VAL A 63 3.80 -2.14 -13.61
CA VAL A 63 3.71 -1.84 -12.19
C VAL A 63 2.36 -2.36 -11.70
N ASP A 64 2.37 -3.06 -10.58
CA ASP A 64 1.17 -3.61 -9.96
C ASP A 64 0.51 -2.52 -9.12
N THR A 65 -0.30 -1.69 -9.78
CA THR A 65 -0.97 -0.53 -9.18
C THR A 65 -2.02 -0.95 -8.15
N LEU A 66 -2.05 -0.23 -7.03
CA LEU A 66 -3.06 -0.30 -5.98
C LEU A 66 -4.01 0.89 -6.11
N LEU A 67 -5.30 0.61 -5.93
CA LEU A 67 -6.31 1.64 -5.69
C LEU A 67 -6.18 2.11 -4.24
N GLY A 68 -5.96 3.40 -4.03
CA GLY A 68 -5.95 3.98 -2.69
C GLY A 68 -7.38 4.31 -2.26
N ILE A 69 -7.79 3.81 -1.09
CA ILE A 69 -9.16 3.91 -0.59
C ILE A 69 -9.13 4.43 0.84
N ASP A 70 -9.55 5.67 1.01
CA ASP A 70 -9.80 6.28 2.30
C ASP A 70 -11.29 6.15 2.64
N ILE A 71 -11.60 5.66 3.84
CA ILE A 71 -12.96 5.47 4.34
C ILE A 71 -13.03 6.14 5.71
N ASN A 72 -13.79 7.22 5.81
CA ASN A 72 -14.00 7.95 7.06
C ASN A 72 -15.50 8.03 7.42
N ASP A 73 -15.84 8.83 8.42
CA ASP A 73 -17.20 9.01 8.95
C ASP A 73 -18.21 9.62 7.95
N THR A 74 -17.73 10.31 6.92
CA THR A 74 -18.55 11.12 6.02
C THR A 74 -18.48 10.68 4.57
N ALA A 75 -17.39 10.04 4.14
CA ALA A 75 -17.16 9.68 2.76
C ALA A 75 -16.18 8.52 2.56
N ILE A 76 -16.29 7.92 1.38
CA ILE A 76 -15.28 7.06 0.77
C ILE A 76 -14.58 7.85 -0.34
N ARG A 77 -13.25 7.90 -0.31
CA ARG A 77 -12.42 8.53 -1.35
C ARG A 77 -11.53 7.49 -2.03
N LEU A 78 -11.66 7.39 -3.34
CA LEU A 78 -10.86 6.49 -4.18
C LEU A 78 -9.92 7.30 -5.05
N VAL A 79 -8.68 6.84 -5.18
CA VAL A 79 -7.74 7.39 -6.17
C VAL A 79 -6.90 6.30 -6.82
N GLU A 80 -6.81 6.36 -8.16
CA GLU A 80 -5.87 5.56 -8.93
C GLU A 80 -4.72 6.46 -9.39
N LEU A 81 -3.50 6.12 -8.96
CA LEU A 81 -2.29 6.80 -9.40
C LEU A 81 -1.51 5.97 -10.43
N GLY A 82 -0.81 6.66 -11.31
CA GLY A 82 0.17 6.09 -12.23
C GLY A 82 1.51 6.81 -12.12
N ARG A 83 2.55 6.28 -12.80
CA ARG A 83 3.82 7.00 -12.99
C ARG A 83 3.79 7.84 -14.26
N SER A 84 4.30 9.06 -14.17
CA SER A 84 4.64 9.93 -15.29
C SER A 84 6.15 10.24 -15.27
N PRO A 85 6.73 10.77 -16.36
CA PRO A 85 8.12 11.24 -16.35
C PRO A 85 8.37 12.36 -15.34
N ALA A 86 7.35 13.16 -15.02
CA ALA A 86 7.40 14.29 -14.09
C ALA A 86 7.05 13.91 -12.64
N GLY A 87 6.78 12.64 -12.36
CA GLY A 87 6.38 12.17 -11.03
C GLY A 87 5.19 11.21 -11.11
N PHE A 88 4.06 11.61 -10.53
CA PHE A 88 2.84 10.82 -10.52
C PHE A 88 1.77 11.42 -11.43
N SER A 89 0.85 10.57 -11.87
CA SER A 89 -0.32 11.00 -12.64
C SER A 89 -1.60 10.51 -11.98
N VAL A 90 -2.63 11.35 -11.91
CA VAL A 90 -3.95 10.95 -11.42
C VAL A 90 -4.72 10.31 -12.57
N LYS A 91 -4.97 9.00 -12.48
CA LYS A 91 -5.71 8.25 -13.51
C LYS A 91 -7.22 8.38 -13.37
N GLY A 92 -7.68 8.65 -12.16
CA GLY A 92 -9.07 8.85 -11.78
C GLY A 92 -9.18 8.98 -10.26
N TYR A 93 -10.19 9.70 -9.80
CA TYR A 93 -10.55 9.77 -8.39
C TYR A 93 -12.07 9.93 -8.23
N VAL A 94 -12.61 9.52 -7.09
CA VAL A 94 -14.03 9.67 -6.75
C VAL A 94 -14.17 9.92 -5.25
N THR A 95 -15.06 10.84 -4.90
CA THR A 95 -15.61 10.96 -3.55
C THR A 95 -17.06 10.48 -3.56
N GLN A 96 -17.41 9.59 -2.62
CA GLN A 96 -18.75 9.08 -2.44
C GLN A 96 -19.16 9.26 -0.97
N GLY A 97 -20.25 9.99 -0.73
CA GLY A 97 -20.74 10.19 0.64
C GLY A 97 -21.20 8.89 1.29
N LEU A 98 -21.06 8.83 2.61
CA LEU A 98 -21.52 7.74 3.47
C LEU A 98 -22.74 8.13 4.30
N PRO A 99 -23.62 7.18 4.64
CA PRO A 99 -24.67 7.39 5.64
C PRO A 99 -24.07 7.73 7.00
N ALA A 100 -24.75 8.61 7.75
CA ALA A 100 -24.36 8.93 9.11
C ALA A 100 -24.40 7.69 10.01
N GLY A 101 -23.37 7.53 10.85
CA GLY A 101 -23.24 6.39 11.77
C GLY A 101 -22.72 5.10 11.12
N ALA A 102 -22.47 5.07 9.81
CA ALA A 102 -21.84 3.91 9.16
C ALA A 102 -20.42 3.66 9.68
N VAL A 103 -19.70 4.74 9.99
CA VAL A 103 -18.37 4.71 10.64
C VAL A 103 -18.39 5.64 11.84
N ILE A 104 -17.94 5.17 13.00
CA ILE A 104 -17.79 5.96 14.24
C ILE A 104 -16.42 5.66 14.82
N ASP A 105 -15.61 6.70 15.06
CA ASP A 105 -14.26 6.60 15.64
C ASP A 105 -13.36 5.56 14.93
N GLY A 106 -13.54 5.38 13.62
CA GLY A 106 -12.79 4.43 12.80
C GLY A 106 -13.31 3.00 12.81
N ALA A 107 -14.32 2.68 13.63
CA ALA A 107 -15.05 1.42 13.62
C ALA A 107 -16.13 1.44 12.53
N PHE A 108 -16.24 0.35 11.76
CA PHE A 108 -17.27 0.21 10.74
C PHE A 108 -18.48 -0.48 11.35
N LEU A 109 -19.58 0.26 11.50
CA LEU A 109 -20.81 -0.22 12.14
C LEU A 109 -21.85 -0.72 11.12
N ASP A 110 -21.76 -0.29 9.86
CA ASP A 110 -22.62 -0.72 8.76
C ASP A 110 -21.78 -1.17 7.56
N LEU A 111 -21.32 -2.44 7.59
CA LEU A 111 -20.48 -2.99 6.51
C LEU A 111 -21.22 -3.05 5.16
N ASP A 112 -22.53 -3.32 5.18
CA ASP A 112 -23.35 -3.40 3.96
C ASP A 112 -23.51 -2.02 3.31
N GLY A 113 -23.82 -1.00 4.11
CA GLY A 113 -23.92 0.38 3.65
C GLY A 113 -22.59 0.91 3.10
N ILE A 114 -21.47 0.63 3.79
CA ILE A 114 -20.13 1.01 3.31
C ILE A 114 -19.80 0.25 2.03
N GLY A 115 -20.08 -1.06 1.96
CA GLY A 115 -19.87 -1.89 0.77
C GLY A 115 -20.64 -1.39 -0.45
N GLN A 116 -21.90 -1.01 -0.27
CA GLN A 116 -22.74 -0.45 -1.33
C GLN A 116 -22.24 0.93 -1.80
N ALA A 117 -21.83 1.80 -0.86
CA ALA A 117 -21.21 3.08 -1.20
C ALA A 117 -19.90 2.87 -1.98
N LEU A 118 -19.06 1.93 -1.55
CA LEU A 118 -17.81 1.60 -2.22
C LEU A 118 -18.06 1.07 -3.64
N HIS A 119 -19.01 0.17 -3.81
CA HIS A 119 -19.41 -0.33 -5.13
C HIS A 119 -19.88 0.82 -6.05
N THR A 120 -20.69 1.74 -5.52
CA THR A 120 -21.13 2.93 -6.25
C THR A 120 -19.95 3.82 -6.67
N ALA A 121 -18.97 4.00 -5.77
CA ALA A 121 -17.76 4.76 -6.07
C ALA A 121 -16.91 4.10 -7.18
N LEU A 122 -16.80 2.77 -7.17
CA LEU A 122 -16.08 2.01 -8.21
C LEU A 122 -16.74 2.12 -9.59
N LEU A 123 -18.08 2.10 -9.65
CA LEU A 123 -18.83 2.31 -10.89
C LEU A 123 -18.58 3.71 -11.48
N LYS A 124 -18.50 4.74 -10.63
CA LYS A 124 -18.16 6.12 -11.06
C LYS A 124 -16.72 6.23 -11.53
N LEU A 125 -15.78 5.58 -10.83
CA LEU A 125 -14.35 5.66 -11.15
C LEU A 125 -14.00 4.91 -12.44
N GLN A 126 -14.74 3.85 -12.77
CA GLN A 126 -14.53 3.01 -13.96
C GLN A 126 -13.09 2.48 -14.07
N THR A 127 -12.46 2.17 -12.93
CA THR A 127 -11.11 1.61 -12.89
C THR A 127 -11.08 0.11 -13.21
N ARG A 128 -9.98 -0.34 -13.82
CA ARG A 128 -9.67 -1.77 -14.00
C ARG A 128 -8.80 -2.33 -12.89
N VAL A 129 -8.29 -1.48 -12.00
CA VAL A 129 -7.52 -1.90 -10.82
C VAL A 129 -8.47 -2.62 -9.85
N ARG A 130 -8.01 -3.73 -9.28
CA ARG A 130 -8.77 -4.51 -8.29
C ARG A 130 -8.05 -4.68 -6.97
N ARG A 131 -6.72 -4.50 -6.94
CA ARG A 131 -5.96 -4.53 -5.70
C ARG A 131 -6.09 -3.18 -5.00
N ALA A 132 -6.35 -3.20 -3.70
CA ALA A 132 -6.63 -1.99 -2.93
C ALA A 132 -5.73 -1.86 -1.70
N ALA A 133 -5.36 -0.63 -1.40
CA ALA A 133 -4.77 -0.21 -0.14
C ALA A 133 -5.81 0.62 0.62
N VAL A 134 -6.06 0.27 1.87
CA VAL A 134 -6.99 0.94 2.80
C VAL A 134 -6.27 1.23 4.11
N ALA A 135 -6.78 2.12 4.95
CA ALA A 135 -6.18 2.45 6.24
C ALA A 135 -7.11 2.20 7.43
N VAL A 136 -6.55 1.78 8.56
CA VAL A 136 -7.17 1.94 9.89
C VAL A 136 -6.96 3.36 10.41
N SER A 137 -7.97 3.90 11.11
CA SER A 137 -7.99 5.32 11.50
C SER A 137 -7.25 5.57 12.81
N GLY A 138 -6.66 6.76 12.95
CA GLY A 138 -5.83 7.17 14.08
C GLY A 138 -6.39 6.86 15.48
N PRO A 139 -7.68 7.12 15.79
CA PRO A 139 -8.25 6.83 17.11
C PRO A 139 -8.23 5.34 17.49
N SER A 140 -8.25 4.45 16.50
CA SER A 140 -8.26 2.99 16.68
C SER A 140 -6.86 2.35 16.69
N VAL A 141 -5.80 3.17 16.55
CA VAL A 141 -4.43 2.69 16.38
C VAL A 141 -3.53 3.21 17.48
N ILE A 142 -2.86 2.30 18.17
CA ILE A 142 -1.79 2.59 19.12
C ILE A 142 -0.47 2.61 18.35
N THR A 143 0.27 3.71 18.43
CA THR A 143 1.63 3.81 17.88
C THR A 143 2.64 4.12 18.97
N ARG A 144 3.79 3.43 18.96
CA ARG A 144 4.87 3.61 19.94
C ARG A 144 6.23 3.44 19.31
N LEU A 145 7.18 4.28 19.73
CA LEU A 145 8.60 4.09 19.44
C LEU A 145 9.24 3.38 20.62
N ILE A 146 9.80 2.19 20.37
CA ILE A 146 10.50 1.36 21.36
C ILE A 146 11.95 1.14 20.92
N GLU A 147 12.84 0.85 21.87
CA GLU A 147 14.23 0.49 21.57
C GLU A 147 14.46 -1.00 21.81
N LEU A 148 14.88 -1.73 20.77
CA LEU A 148 15.22 -3.15 20.84
C LEU A 148 16.70 -3.38 20.53
N GLU A 149 17.21 -4.56 20.86
CA GLU A 149 18.59 -4.94 20.51
C GLU A 149 18.78 -4.98 18.99
N ALA A 150 19.93 -4.48 18.51
CA ALA A 150 20.28 -4.54 17.11
C ALA A 150 20.67 -5.97 16.68
N GLY A 151 20.49 -6.30 15.40
CA GLY A 151 20.98 -7.56 14.82
C GLY A 151 20.08 -8.77 15.07
N LEU A 152 18.89 -8.59 15.63
CA LEU A 152 17.87 -9.63 15.74
C LEU A 152 17.36 -10.04 14.35
N THR A 153 17.01 -11.32 14.20
CA THR A 153 16.20 -11.82 13.06
C THR A 153 14.80 -11.24 13.11
N ASP A 154 14.08 -11.22 11.98
CA ASP A 154 12.70 -10.71 11.94
C ASP A 154 11.76 -11.42 12.93
N GLU A 155 11.90 -12.74 13.09
CA GLU A 155 11.09 -13.54 14.02
C GLU A 155 11.38 -13.17 15.49
N ALA A 156 12.66 -13.05 15.85
CA ALA A 156 13.08 -12.61 17.18
C ALA A 156 12.66 -11.15 17.45
N MET A 157 12.72 -10.29 16.44
CA MET A 157 12.26 -8.90 16.54
C MET A 157 10.77 -8.86 16.83
N LEU A 158 9.96 -9.65 16.11
CA LEU A 158 8.52 -9.75 16.34
C LEU A 158 8.20 -10.20 17.77
N ALA A 159 8.85 -11.25 18.26
CA ALA A 159 8.63 -11.74 19.63
C ALA A 159 8.97 -10.67 20.69
N MET A 160 10.03 -9.89 20.46
CA MET A 160 10.39 -8.78 21.34
C MET A 160 9.37 -7.63 21.26
N VAL A 161 8.90 -7.30 20.06
CA VAL A 161 7.84 -6.30 19.84
C VAL A 161 6.56 -6.70 20.58
N GLU A 162 6.12 -7.95 20.45
CA GLU A 162 4.93 -8.47 21.16
C GLU A 162 5.09 -8.37 22.67
N ARG A 163 6.26 -8.77 23.22
CA ARG A 163 6.54 -8.65 24.65
C ARG A 163 6.53 -7.20 25.15
N GLU A 164 7.07 -6.25 24.38
CA GLU A 164 6.97 -4.83 24.74
C GLU A 164 5.52 -4.33 24.62
N ALA A 165 4.75 -4.85 23.66
CA ALA A 165 3.35 -4.47 23.46
C ALA A 165 2.45 -4.82 24.66
N GLU A 166 2.71 -5.93 25.36
CA GLU A 166 1.96 -6.36 26.57
C GLU A 166 1.90 -5.28 27.65
N GLN A 167 2.90 -4.40 27.72
CA GLN A 167 2.98 -3.34 28.75
C GLN A 167 2.07 -2.15 28.46
N TYR A 168 1.62 -1.99 27.21
CA TYR A 168 0.95 -0.76 26.74
C TYR A 168 -0.41 -1.01 26.11
N ILE A 169 -0.67 -2.23 25.63
CA ILE A 169 -1.92 -2.59 25.01
C ILE A 169 -2.89 -3.05 26.11
N PRO A 170 -4.04 -2.38 26.31
CA PRO A 170 -4.98 -2.70 27.38
C PRO A 170 -5.88 -3.91 27.08
N TYR A 171 -5.65 -4.59 25.95
CA TYR A 171 -6.41 -5.73 25.46
C TYR A 171 -5.48 -6.95 25.27
N PRO A 172 -6.03 -8.18 25.25
CA PRO A 172 -5.24 -9.35 24.91
C PRO A 172 -4.56 -9.19 23.55
N LEU A 173 -3.28 -9.54 23.44
CA LEU A 173 -2.56 -9.46 22.16
C LEU A 173 -3.18 -10.36 21.08
N ASP A 174 -3.85 -11.44 21.49
CA ASP A 174 -4.59 -12.33 20.59
C ASP A 174 -5.75 -11.63 19.86
N ASP A 175 -6.26 -10.52 20.37
CA ASP A 175 -7.32 -9.71 19.73
C ASP A 175 -6.75 -8.56 18.89
N MET A 176 -5.41 -8.43 18.84
CA MET A 176 -4.72 -7.28 18.25
C MET A 176 -3.97 -7.67 16.97
N ALA A 177 -4.07 -6.82 15.96
CA ALA A 177 -3.19 -6.81 14.81
C ALA A 177 -2.00 -5.90 15.13
N ILE A 178 -0.79 -6.46 15.11
CA ILE A 178 0.45 -5.75 15.46
C ILE A 178 1.41 -5.84 14.27
N ASP A 179 2.04 -4.72 13.93
CA ASP A 179 3.11 -4.64 12.95
C ASP A 179 4.17 -3.65 13.43
N PHE A 180 5.38 -3.72 12.86
CA PHE A 180 6.48 -2.87 13.27
C PHE A 180 7.40 -2.46 12.12
N LEU A 181 8.12 -1.36 12.31
CA LEU A 181 9.20 -0.93 11.43
C LEU A 181 10.42 -0.49 12.21
N VAL A 182 11.55 -1.11 11.89
CA VAL A 182 12.87 -0.66 12.30
C VAL A 182 13.21 0.67 11.59
N GLN A 183 13.33 1.76 12.35
CA GLN A 183 13.66 3.10 11.86
C GLN A 183 15.16 3.25 11.58
N GLY A 184 15.99 2.57 12.37
CA GLY A 184 17.45 2.67 12.31
C GLY A 184 18.08 2.41 13.66
N ARG A 185 19.39 2.67 13.77
CA ARG A 185 20.09 2.60 15.07
C ARG A 185 19.60 3.71 15.98
N SER A 186 19.47 3.42 17.27
CA SER A 186 19.19 4.43 18.28
C SER A 186 20.30 5.47 18.30
N VAL A 187 19.91 6.74 18.38
CA VAL A 187 20.84 7.87 18.49
C VAL A 187 21.58 7.83 19.84
N GLN A 188 20.97 7.24 20.85
CA GLN A 188 21.48 7.20 22.22
C GLN A 188 22.36 5.97 22.47
N LYS A 189 22.05 4.84 21.82
CA LYS A 189 22.65 3.53 22.08
C LYS A 189 22.95 2.81 20.78
N ALA A 190 24.24 2.72 20.42
CA ALA A 190 24.67 2.18 19.13
C ALA A 190 24.35 0.68 18.95
N GLU A 191 24.18 -0.05 20.06
CA GLU A 191 23.79 -1.46 20.13
C GLU A 191 22.28 -1.69 20.02
N ARG A 192 21.48 -0.62 19.95
CA ARG A 192 20.02 -0.70 19.84
C ARG A 192 19.51 -0.14 18.52
N VAL A 193 18.30 -0.55 18.17
CA VAL A 193 17.52 0.00 17.08
C VAL A 193 16.22 0.59 17.59
N GLU A 194 15.81 1.69 16.98
CA GLU A 194 14.48 2.26 17.17
C GLU A 194 13.48 1.52 16.30
N VAL A 195 12.38 1.08 16.92
CA VAL A 195 11.32 0.32 16.28
C VAL A 195 9.99 1.04 16.51
N LEU A 196 9.34 1.40 15.42
CA LEU A 196 7.99 1.97 15.43
C LEU A 196 6.98 0.82 15.40
N LEU A 197 6.30 0.62 16.51
CA LEU A 197 5.18 -0.32 16.67
C LEU A 197 3.88 0.38 16.28
N ALA A 198 3.02 -0.33 15.56
CA ALA A 198 1.63 0.02 15.33
C ALA A 198 0.71 -1.16 15.67
N ALA A 199 -0.35 -0.91 16.43
CA ALA A 199 -1.30 -1.94 16.84
C ALA A 199 -2.74 -1.43 16.79
N CYS A 200 -3.67 -2.28 16.38
CA CYS A 200 -5.12 -2.03 16.46
C CYS A 200 -5.88 -3.34 16.70
N LEU A 201 -7.17 -3.28 17.04
CA LEU A 201 -7.99 -4.48 17.14
C LEU A 201 -8.09 -5.19 15.78
N LYS A 202 -8.00 -6.52 15.77
CA LYS A 202 -8.10 -7.35 14.55
C LYS A 202 -9.39 -7.07 13.79
N GLU A 203 -10.49 -6.86 14.51
CA GLU A 203 -11.80 -6.54 13.91
C GLU A 203 -11.76 -5.32 12.97
N HIS A 204 -10.90 -4.32 13.25
CA HIS A 204 -10.77 -3.14 12.39
C HIS A 204 -10.12 -3.48 11.05
N VAL A 205 -9.14 -4.39 11.06
CA VAL A 205 -8.48 -4.90 9.85
C VAL A 205 -9.47 -5.76 9.06
N GLU A 206 -10.14 -6.69 9.74
CA GLU A 206 -11.08 -7.63 9.15
C GLU A 206 -12.30 -6.93 8.53
N ALA A 207 -12.87 -5.91 9.19
CA ALA A 207 -13.97 -5.12 8.66
C ALA A 207 -13.64 -4.44 7.32
N ARG A 208 -12.41 -3.93 7.19
CA ARG A 208 -11.93 -3.31 5.94
C ARG A 208 -11.74 -4.35 4.85
N GLU A 209 -11.19 -5.51 5.18
CA GLU A 209 -11.06 -6.62 4.25
C GLU A 209 -12.42 -7.12 3.74
N ALA A 210 -13.40 -7.20 4.64
CA ALA A 210 -14.76 -7.59 4.31
C ALA A 210 -15.40 -6.62 3.31
N VAL A 211 -15.41 -5.31 3.62
CA VAL A 211 -15.98 -4.27 2.74
C VAL A 211 -15.31 -4.25 1.36
N LEU A 212 -13.99 -4.35 1.32
CA LEU A 212 -13.26 -4.43 0.04
C LEU A 212 -13.66 -5.67 -0.75
N THR A 213 -13.77 -6.83 -0.10
CA THR A 213 -14.16 -8.09 -0.75
C THR A 213 -15.60 -8.05 -1.25
N MET A 214 -16.52 -7.48 -0.47
CA MET A 214 -17.93 -7.26 -0.87
C MET A 214 -18.04 -6.40 -2.14
N ALA A 215 -17.16 -5.41 -2.28
CA ALA A 215 -17.08 -4.56 -3.47
C ALA A 215 -16.30 -5.19 -4.65
N GLY A 216 -15.86 -6.45 -4.53
CA GLY A 216 -15.12 -7.15 -5.57
C GLY A 216 -13.65 -6.72 -5.71
N LEU A 217 -13.09 -6.10 -4.68
CA LEU A 217 -11.67 -5.73 -4.60
C LEU A 217 -10.86 -6.79 -3.86
N ILE A 218 -9.54 -6.74 -4.05
CA ILE A 218 -8.57 -7.60 -3.38
C ILE A 218 -7.80 -6.74 -2.36
N PRO A 219 -8.01 -6.95 -1.04
CA PRO A 219 -7.24 -6.27 -0.01
C PRO A 219 -5.76 -6.62 -0.15
N ALA A 220 -4.94 -5.64 -0.51
CA ALA A 220 -3.50 -5.83 -0.69
C ALA A 220 -2.70 -5.24 0.47
N VAL A 221 -3.17 -4.13 1.03
CA VAL A 221 -2.54 -3.42 2.15
C VAL A 221 -3.62 -2.86 3.07
N VAL A 222 -3.47 -3.10 4.38
CA VAL A 222 -4.16 -2.34 5.42
C VAL A 222 -3.09 -1.52 6.15
N ASP A 223 -3.09 -0.22 5.94
CA ASP A 223 -2.10 0.74 6.44
C ASP A 223 -2.64 1.52 7.65
N VAL A 224 -1.85 2.44 8.19
CA VAL A 224 -2.30 3.42 9.18
C VAL A 224 -2.52 4.76 8.50
N GLU A 225 -3.64 5.42 8.78
CA GLU A 225 -4.05 6.69 8.16
C GLU A 225 -2.95 7.76 8.26
N ALA A 226 -2.36 7.92 9.45
CA ALA A 226 -1.28 8.88 9.68
C ALA A 226 -0.05 8.61 8.82
N PHE A 227 0.30 7.34 8.57
CA PHE A 227 1.46 6.98 7.74
C PHE A 227 1.18 7.16 6.26
N ALA A 228 -0.05 6.86 5.82
CA ALA A 228 -0.49 7.17 4.47
C ALA A 228 -0.45 8.69 4.23
N LEU A 229 -1.00 9.47 5.16
CA LEU A 229 -0.98 10.94 5.07
C LEU A 229 0.45 11.48 5.05
N ALA A 230 1.34 11.02 5.93
CA ALA A 230 2.75 11.43 5.92
C ALA A 230 3.44 11.11 4.58
N ARG A 231 3.14 9.94 3.99
CA ARG A 231 3.65 9.56 2.67
C ARG A 231 3.15 10.51 1.59
N ALA A 232 1.88 10.89 1.62
CA ALA A 232 1.34 11.90 0.73
C ALA A 232 2.00 13.26 0.94
N SER A 233 2.10 13.76 2.17
CA SER A 233 2.68 15.08 2.47
C SER A 233 4.15 15.22 2.05
N SER A 234 4.88 14.10 1.92
CA SER A 234 6.24 14.10 1.36
C SER A 234 6.31 14.33 -0.16
N GLN A 235 5.15 14.45 -0.83
CA GLN A 235 5.04 14.66 -2.26
C GLN A 235 4.57 16.07 -2.58
N ASP A 236 5.06 16.64 -3.68
CA ASP A 236 4.46 17.83 -4.26
C ASP A 236 3.18 17.45 -5.03
N PHE A 237 2.02 17.63 -4.41
CA PHE A 237 0.73 17.32 -5.04
C PHE A 237 0.45 18.17 -6.29
N ALA A 238 1.05 19.37 -6.40
CA ALA A 238 0.91 20.18 -7.62
C ALA A 238 1.64 19.54 -8.81
N SER A 239 2.60 18.66 -8.56
CA SER A 239 3.30 17.90 -9.61
C SER A 239 2.49 16.70 -10.13
N PHE A 240 1.38 16.33 -9.46
CA PHE A 240 0.55 15.21 -9.88
C PHE A 240 -0.22 15.58 -11.14
N THR A 241 0.15 14.96 -12.27
CA THR A 241 -0.43 15.32 -13.56
C THR A 241 -1.80 14.64 -13.76
N PRO A 242 -2.90 15.39 -13.88
CA PRO A 242 -4.20 14.80 -14.22
C PRO A 242 -4.12 14.16 -15.62
N CYS A 243 -4.62 12.93 -15.76
CA CYS A 243 -4.76 12.32 -17.08
C CYS A 243 -6.03 12.83 -17.79
N ASN A 244 -6.17 12.55 -19.09
CA ASN A 244 -7.30 13.02 -19.91
C ASN A 244 -8.71 12.70 -19.37
N ARG A 245 -8.85 11.77 -18.42
CA ARG A 245 -10.13 11.42 -17.76
C ARG A 245 -10.41 12.25 -16.49
N VAL A 246 -9.48 13.10 -16.10
CA VAL A 246 -9.53 13.90 -14.87
C VAL A 246 -9.51 15.36 -15.25
N ASP A 247 -10.52 16.10 -14.82
CA ASP A 247 -10.53 17.55 -14.93
C ASP A 247 -9.47 18.13 -13.98
N GLY A 248 -8.47 18.81 -14.54
CA GLY A 248 -7.38 19.39 -13.77
C GLY A 248 -7.81 20.55 -12.86
N ALA A 249 -8.82 21.33 -13.26
CA ALA A 249 -9.34 22.41 -12.42
C ALA A 249 -10.09 21.85 -11.22
N GLN A 250 -10.89 20.79 -11.43
CA GLN A 250 -11.57 20.11 -10.34
C GLN A 250 -10.58 19.42 -9.40
N TRP A 251 -9.54 18.76 -9.94
CA TRP A 251 -8.49 18.15 -9.12
C TRP A 251 -7.73 19.17 -8.25
N ALA A 252 -7.47 20.38 -8.75
CA ALA A 252 -6.79 21.42 -7.98
C ALA A 252 -7.58 21.83 -6.72
N VAL A 253 -8.91 21.67 -6.74
CA VAL A 253 -9.78 21.92 -5.59
C VAL A 253 -9.89 20.67 -4.70
N ASP A 254 -10.18 19.52 -5.30
CA ASP A 254 -10.49 18.29 -4.55
C ASP A 254 -9.25 17.59 -3.98
N GLY A 255 -8.09 17.78 -4.61
CA GLY A 255 -6.86 17.02 -4.32
C GLY A 255 -6.38 17.15 -2.88
N GLN A 256 -6.66 18.28 -2.22
CA GLN A 256 -6.37 18.46 -0.79
C GLN A 256 -7.12 17.46 0.09
N GLY A 257 -8.35 17.11 -0.26
CA GLY A 257 -9.14 16.10 0.43
C GLY A 257 -8.71 14.66 0.16
N MET A 258 -7.77 14.43 -0.77
CA MET A 258 -7.36 13.11 -1.23
C MET A 258 -6.07 12.60 -0.58
N GLY A 259 -5.52 13.33 0.41
CA GLY A 259 -4.20 13.05 1.00
C GLY A 259 -4.00 11.60 1.43
N VAL A 260 -4.88 11.06 2.27
CA VAL A 260 -4.81 9.67 2.74
C VAL A 260 -4.92 8.68 1.59
N ALA A 261 -5.92 8.84 0.72
CA ALA A 261 -6.13 7.97 -0.44
C ALA A 261 -4.90 7.98 -1.39
N CYS A 262 -4.29 9.15 -1.63
CA CYS A 262 -3.06 9.28 -2.40
C CYS A 262 -1.89 8.55 -1.72
N GLY A 263 -1.73 8.75 -0.41
CA GLY A 263 -0.73 8.05 0.40
C GLY A 263 -0.83 6.52 0.30
N LEU A 264 -2.05 6.01 0.33
CA LEU A 264 -2.35 4.59 0.14
C LEU A 264 -2.02 4.13 -1.29
N ALA A 265 -2.44 4.87 -2.31
CA ALA A 265 -2.16 4.54 -3.71
C ALA A 265 -0.65 4.55 -4.03
N LEU A 266 0.13 5.41 -3.37
CA LEU A 266 1.59 5.50 -3.52
C LEU A 266 2.32 4.22 -3.06
N ARG A 267 1.68 3.33 -2.28
CA ARG A 267 2.21 1.98 -1.99
C ARG A 267 2.47 1.15 -3.25
N SER A 268 1.86 1.51 -4.38
CA SER A 268 2.14 0.93 -5.70
C SER A 268 3.58 1.09 -6.18
N PHE A 269 4.30 2.10 -5.66
CA PHE A 269 5.59 2.54 -6.19
C PHE A 269 6.73 2.49 -5.16
N ALA A 270 6.44 1.96 -3.97
CA ALA A 270 7.34 1.85 -2.84
C ALA A 270 8.22 0.58 -2.88
#